data_AF-A0A8S2ZB04-F1
#
_entry.id   AF-A0A8S2ZB04-F1
#
_cell.length_a   1.000
_cell.length_b   1.000
_cell.length_c   1.000
_cell.angle_alpha   90.00
_cell.angle_beta   90.00
_cell.angle_gamma   90.00
#
_symmetry.space_group_name_H-M   'P 1'
#
loop_
_entity.id
_entity.type
_entity.pdbx_description
1 polymer ?
#
loop_
_entity_poly.entity_id
_entity_poly.type
_entity_poly.pdbx_seq_one_letter_code
_entity_poly.pdbx_strand_id
1 'polypeptide(L)'
;MVSNPYYKNAANQIQQLTSQDIQKALTSKPSAANTNLNTLLKQIKTVGGKAMGSPQSRAALRTEIHSLIYSQGLPSIFMTINPADIHSPIALYFAGVNLNIDHILTDSFPSTFHRAQIVASHPVSAAKFFNLLITNILETLVKGGVLGPIKAHYGTVETQGRGALHLHILLWLDHNMTPSQLKENIKDPKFKE
;
A
#
# COMPACT_ATOMS: atom_id res chain seq x y z
N MET A 1 -0.41 -8.32 35.61
CA MET A 1 -1.23 -8.16 34.39
C MET A 1 -2.50 -7.42 34.75
N VAL A 2 -2.63 -6.15 34.35
CA VAL A 2 -3.86 -5.38 34.60
C VAL A 2 -4.90 -5.82 33.56
N SER A 3 -5.85 -6.67 33.95
CA SER A 3 -6.94 -7.07 33.05
C SER A 3 -7.90 -5.88 32.92
N ASN A 4 -7.82 -5.13 31.83
CA ASN A 4 -8.76 -4.04 31.58
C ASN A 4 -10.20 -4.63 31.59
N PRO A 5 -11.08 -4.17 32.51
CA PRO A 5 -12.42 -4.72 32.70
C PRO A 5 -13.26 -4.71 31.42
N TYR A 6 -13.01 -3.74 30.54
CA TYR A 6 -13.67 -3.64 29.25
C TYR A 6 -13.45 -4.89 28.38
N TYR A 7 -12.20 -5.34 28.22
CA TYR A 7 -11.90 -6.50 27.37
C TYR A 7 -12.44 -7.80 27.97
N LYS A 8 -12.44 -7.93 29.30
CA LYS A 8 -13.01 -9.09 29.98
C LYS A 8 -14.53 -9.18 29.76
N ASN A 9 -15.23 -8.05 29.87
CA ASN A 9 -16.67 -7.99 29.63
C ASN A 9 -17.01 -8.26 28.16
N ALA A 10 -16.26 -7.66 27.22
CA ALA A 10 -16.44 -7.91 25.80
C ALA A 10 -16.19 -9.39 25.44
N ALA A 11 -15.17 -10.02 26.02
CA ALA A 11 -14.89 -11.44 25.81
C ALA A 11 -16.04 -12.33 26.31
N ASN A 12 -16.56 -12.07 27.51
CA ASN A 12 -17.70 -12.81 28.05
C ASN A 12 -18.96 -12.67 27.18
N GLN A 13 -19.25 -11.47 26.66
CA GLN A 13 -20.36 -11.23 25.75
C GLN A 13 -20.19 -11.96 24.42
N ILE A 14 -18.97 -11.96 23.86
CA ILE A 14 -18.67 -12.64 22.60
C ILE A 14 -18.76 -14.16 22.76
N GLN A 15 -18.35 -14.73 23.89
CA GLN A 15 -18.45 -16.18 24.17
C GLN A 15 -19.89 -16.70 24.20
N GLN A 16 -20.88 -15.82 24.44
CA GLN A 16 -22.29 -16.20 24.43
C GLN A 16 -22.90 -16.27 23.03
N LEU A 17 -22.17 -15.87 21.98
CA LEU A 17 -22.66 -15.94 20.60
C LEU A 17 -22.67 -17.39 20.09
N THR A 18 -23.75 -17.76 19.44
CA THR A 18 -23.90 -19.07 18.80
C THR A 18 -23.77 -18.97 17.27
N SER A 19 -23.49 -20.11 16.61
CA SER A 19 -23.45 -20.18 15.15
C SER A 19 -24.79 -19.77 14.51
N GLN A 20 -25.92 -20.02 15.19
CA GLN A 20 -27.25 -19.60 14.73
C GLN A 20 -27.41 -18.08 14.74
N ASP A 21 -26.86 -17.39 15.75
CA ASP A 21 -26.87 -15.93 15.80
C ASP A 21 -26.11 -15.31 14.63
N ILE A 22 -24.96 -15.90 14.28
CA ILE A 22 -24.15 -15.48 13.14
C ILE A 22 -24.88 -15.74 11.82
N GLN A 23 -25.44 -16.94 11.63
CA GLN A 23 -26.18 -17.27 10.40
C GLN A 23 -27.38 -16.36 10.18
N LYS A 24 -28.14 -16.04 11.24
CA LYS A 24 -29.25 -15.08 11.16
C LYS A 24 -28.77 -13.70 10.73
N ALA A 25 -27.61 -13.25 11.22
CA ALA A 25 -27.03 -11.96 10.85
C ALA A 25 -26.43 -11.92 9.43
N LEU A 26 -26.16 -13.06 8.80
CA LEU A 26 -25.69 -13.13 7.41
C LEU A 26 -26.83 -13.00 6.41
N THR A 27 -28.03 -13.49 6.76
CA THR A 27 -29.21 -13.51 5.87
C THR A 27 -30.12 -12.31 6.06
N SER A 28 -30.02 -11.61 7.19
CA SER A 28 -30.74 -10.38 7.48
C SER A 28 -29.77 -9.22 7.65
N LYS A 29 -30.15 -7.98 7.28
CA LYS A 29 -29.37 -6.79 7.68
C LYS A 29 -29.16 -6.88 9.20
N PRO A 30 -27.95 -6.68 9.73
CA PRO A 30 -27.69 -6.78 11.16
C PRO A 30 -28.65 -5.83 11.86
N SER A 31 -29.71 -6.39 12.45
CA SER A 31 -30.67 -5.59 13.17
C SER A 31 -30.00 -5.19 14.47
N ALA A 32 -30.37 -4.01 14.99
CA ALA A 32 -29.87 -3.48 16.24
C ALA A 32 -30.10 -4.41 17.47
N ALA A 33 -30.70 -5.59 17.30
CA ALA A 33 -31.20 -6.45 18.36
C ALA A 33 -30.13 -7.31 19.06
N ASN A 34 -29.04 -7.73 18.41
CA ASN A 34 -28.01 -8.56 19.07
C ASN A 34 -26.83 -7.70 19.53
N THR A 35 -26.87 -7.30 20.81
CA THR A 35 -25.82 -6.50 21.47
C THR A 35 -24.47 -7.22 21.54
N ASN A 36 -24.47 -8.55 21.67
CA ASN A 36 -23.25 -9.36 21.65
C ASN A 36 -22.61 -9.36 20.26
N LEU A 37 -23.40 -9.43 19.19
CA LEU A 37 -22.92 -9.34 17.81
C LEU A 37 -22.32 -7.95 17.51
N ASN A 38 -22.98 -6.89 17.97
CA ASN A 38 -22.44 -5.52 17.86
C ASN A 38 -21.12 -5.37 18.61
N THR A 39 -20.99 -6.01 19.77
CA THR A 39 -19.75 -6.06 20.54
C THR A 39 -18.65 -6.77 19.77
N LEU A 40 -18.94 -7.92 19.15
CA LEU A 40 -18.01 -8.64 18.28
C LEU A 40 -17.55 -7.76 17.11
N LEU A 41 -18.47 -7.15 16.35
CA LEU A 41 -18.15 -6.29 15.22
C LEU A 41 -17.29 -5.09 15.63
N LYS A 42 -17.55 -4.52 16.82
CA LYS A 42 -16.72 -3.45 17.39
C LYS A 42 -15.31 -3.93 17.67
N GLN A 43 -15.12 -5.11 18.28
CA GLN A 43 -13.78 -5.67 18.49
C GLN A 43 -13.07 -5.98 17.17
N ILE A 44 -13.76 -6.56 16.18
CA ILE A 44 -13.21 -6.80 14.84
C ILE A 44 -12.76 -5.47 14.22
N LYS A 45 -13.56 -4.41 14.33
CA LYS A 45 -13.18 -3.09 13.82
C LYS A 45 -11.93 -2.55 14.53
N THR A 46 -11.85 -2.68 15.85
CA THR A 46 -10.70 -2.23 16.66
C THR A 46 -9.42 -2.97 16.29
N VAL A 47 -9.48 -4.30 16.14
CA VAL A 47 -8.32 -5.12 15.78
C VAL A 47 -7.96 -4.97 14.30
N GLY A 48 -8.98 -4.86 13.43
CA GLY A 48 -8.83 -4.75 11.99
C GLY A 48 -7.97 -3.56 11.58
N GLY A 49 -8.03 -2.44 12.31
CA GLY A 49 -7.16 -1.28 12.04
C GLY A 49 -5.66 -1.59 12.08
N LYS A 50 -5.24 -2.61 12.83
CA LYS A 50 -3.85 -3.08 12.90
C LYS A 50 -3.51 -4.17 11.89
N ALA A 51 -4.52 -4.77 11.24
CA ALA A 51 -4.32 -5.74 10.19
C ALA A 51 -4.13 -5.03 8.85
N MET A 52 -2.93 -5.16 8.27
CA MET A 52 -2.61 -4.60 6.96
C MET A 52 -3.60 -5.09 5.89
N GLY A 53 -4.05 -4.21 5.02
CA GLY A 53 -5.00 -4.50 3.93
C GLY A 53 -6.46 -4.67 4.37
N SER A 54 -6.77 -4.63 5.66
CA SER A 54 -8.15 -4.74 6.14
C SER A 54 -9.01 -3.55 5.67
N PRO A 55 -10.35 -3.69 5.66
CA PRO A 55 -11.24 -2.54 5.41
C PRO A 55 -10.99 -1.37 6.37
N GLN A 56 -10.61 -1.65 7.62
CA GLN A 56 -10.36 -0.64 8.64
C GLN A 56 -9.02 0.07 8.43
N SER A 57 -7.96 -0.65 8.09
CA SER A 57 -6.66 -0.02 7.77
C SER A 57 -6.80 0.87 6.53
N ARG A 58 -7.51 0.40 5.49
CA ARG A 58 -7.79 1.21 4.29
C ARG A 58 -8.65 2.45 4.59
N ALA A 59 -9.58 2.35 5.54
CA ALA A 59 -10.34 3.51 5.99
C ALA A 59 -9.46 4.55 6.69
N ALA A 60 -8.49 4.11 7.51
CA ALA A 60 -7.52 5.01 8.15
C ALA A 60 -6.63 5.71 7.12
N LEU A 61 -6.06 4.97 6.16
CA LEU A 61 -5.24 5.55 5.07
C LEU A 61 -6.02 6.59 4.26
N ARG A 62 -7.32 6.35 3.99
CA ARG A 62 -8.18 7.33 3.30
C ARG A 62 -8.39 8.59 4.13
N THR A 63 -8.52 8.47 5.45
CA THR A 63 -8.60 9.63 6.34
C THR A 63 -7.33 10.48 6.30
N GLU A 64 -6.15 9.84 6.25
CA GLU A 64 -4.86 10.54 6.08
C GLU A 64 -4.74 11.24 4.72
N ILE A 65 -5.20 10.59 3.64
CA ILE A 65 -5.26 11.24 2.31
C ILE A 65 -6.20 12.45 2.34
N HIS A 66 -7.37 12.34 2.97
CA HIS A 66 -8.31 13.46 3.07
C HIS A 66 -7.76 14.63 3.91
N SER A 67 -7.00 14.36 4.97
CA SER A 67 -6.38 15.43 5.75
C SER A 67 -5.27 16.16 4.97
N LEU A 68 -4.52 15.43 4.14
CA LEU A 68 -3.60 16.04 3.19
C LEU A 68 -4.32 16.85 2.13
N ILE A 69 -5.44 16.36 1.59
CA ILE A 69 -6.25 17.13 0.63
C ILE A 69 -6.77 18.44 1.26
N TYR A 70 -7.22 18.37 2.51
CA TYR A 70 -7.70 19.54 3.23
C TYR A 70 -6.60 20.58 3.46
N SER A 71 -5.37 20.15 3.77
CA SER A 71 -4.25 21.05 4.11
C SER A 71 -3.42 21.51 2.91
N GLN A 72 -3.28 20.69 1.87
CA GLN A 72 -2.40 20.93 0.71
C GLN A 72 -3.16 21.15 -0.60
N GLY A 73 -4.48 21.05 -0.59
CA GLY A 73 -5.29 21.03 -1.81
C GLY A 73 -5.27 19.67 -2.52
N LEU A 74 -5.67 19.64 -3.79
CA LEU A 74 -5.71 18.38 -4.55
C LEU A 74 -4.29 17.92 -4.92
N PRO A 75 -4.01 16.61 -4.92
CA PRO A 75 -2.74 16.08 -5.40
C PRO A 75 -2.57 16.40 -6.89
N SER A 76 -1.35 16.79 -7.27
CA SER A 76 -1.00 17.14 -8.65
C SER A 76 -0.74 15.89 -9.49
N ILE A 77 -0.17 14.84 -8.88
CA ILE A 77 0.21 13.60 -9.57
C ILE A 77 -0.30 12.40 -8.77
N PHE A 78 -0.96 11.48 -9.48
CA PHE A 78 -1.18 10.12 -9.01
C PHE A 78 -0.33 9.17 -9.85
N MET A 79 0.56 8.44 -9.18
CA MET A 79 1.52 7.55 -9.84
C MET A 79 1.46 6.16 -9.21
N THR A 80 1.62 5.14 -10.06
CA THR A 80 1.82 3.76 -9.61
C THR A 80 3.20 3.30 -10.03
N ILE A 81 4.02 2.88 -9.06
CA ILE A 81 5.33 2.28 -9.31
C ILE A 81 5.19 0.78 -9.11
N ASN A 82 5.30 0.02 -10.20
CA ASN A 82 5.14 -1.43 -10.22
C ASN A 82 6.42 -2.11 -10.72
N PRO A 83 7.41 -2.34 -9.84
CA PRO A 83 8.65 -3.00 -10.22
C PRO A 83 8.42 -4.43 -10.72
N ALA A 84 9.17 -4.80 -11.77
CA ALA A 84 9.19 -6.16 -12.29
C ALA A 84 10.32 -6.97 -11.62
N ASP A 85 10.02 -7.58 -10.49
CA ASP A 85 10.94 -8.44 -9.72
C ASP A 85 11.53 -9.59 -10.53
N ILE A 86 10.73 -10.31 -11.32
CA ILE A 86 11.18 -11.43 -12.18
C ILE A 86 12.23 -11.01 -13.23
N HIS A 87 12.24 -9.74 -13.61
CA HIS A 87 13.15 -9.19 -14.61
C HIS A 87 14.26 -8.34 -13.99
N SER A 88 14.35 -8.27 -12.66
CA SER A 88 15.33 -7.46 -11.95
C SER A 88 16.57 -8.28 -11.58
N PRO A 89 17.76 -7.93 -12.09
CA PRO A 89 19.03 -8.52 -11.64
C PRO A 89 19.27 -8.29 -10.15
N ILE A 90 18.79 -7.18 -9.60
CA ILE A 90 18.90 -6.85 -8.18
C ILE A 90 18.05 -7.82 -7.33
N ALA A 91 16.85 -8.17 -7.80
CA ALA A 91 16.00 -9.14 -7.11
C ALA A 91 16.65 -10.54 -7.10
N LEU A 92 17.25 -10.95 -8.22
CA LEU A 92 18.00 -12.20 -8.33
C LEU A 92 19.26 -12.21 -7.46
N TYR A 93 20.00 -11.10 -7.40
CA TYR A 93 21.16 -10.94 -6.53
C TYR A 93 20.76 -11.15 -5.06
N PHE A 94 19.66 -10.52 -4.62
CA PHE A 94 19.15 -10.75 -3.27
C PHE A 94 18.65 -12.18 -3.04
N ALA A 95 18.31 -12.93 -4.09
CA ALA A 95 17.96 -14.35 -4.02
C ALA A 95 19.19 -15.28 -4.02
N GLY A 96 20.41 -14.73 -4.02
CA GLY A 96 21.65 -15.50 -3.98
C GLY A 96 22.10 -16.05 -5.33
N VAL A 97 21.51 -15.57 -6.44
CA VAL A 97 22.01 -15.91 -7.77
C VAL A 97 23.37 -15.26 -7.96
N ASN A 98 24.36 -16.06 -8.35
CA ASN A 98 25.70 -15.57 -8.64
C ASN A 98 25.67 -14.69 -9.90
N LEU A 99 25.63 -13.37 -9.70
CA LEU A 99 25.58 -12.36 -10.74
C LEU A 99 26.79 -11.46 -10.62
N ASN A 100 27.38 -11.11 -11.77
CA ASN A 100 28.37 -10.07 -11.84
C ASN A 100 27.67 -8.69 -11.84
N ILE A 101 27.69 -8.00 -10.69
CA ILE A 101 27.03 -6.69 -10.52
C ILE A 101 27.71 -5.61 -11.37
N ASP A 102 29.01 -5.74 -11.65
CA ASP A 102 29.76 -4.80 -12.48
C ASP A 102 29.45 -4.99 -13.98
N HIS A 103 28.90 -6.15 -14.35
CA HIS A 103 28.57 -6.52 -15.73
C HIS A 103 27.14 -7.10 -15.85
N ILE A 104 26.15 -6.42 -15.27
CA ILE A 104 24.75 -6.87 -15.20
C ILE A 104 24.09 -7.10 -16.58
N LEU A 105 24.58 -6.47 -17.64
CA LEU A 105 23.97 -6.53 -18.97
C LEU A 105 24.37 -7.77 -19.80
N THR A 106 25.18 -8.69 -19.26
CA THR A 106 25.60 -9.89 -19.99
C THR A 106 24.50 -10.95 -20.08
N ASP A 107 24.44 -11.67 -21.21
CA ASP A 107 23.38 -12.62 -21.60
C ASP A 107 23.18 -13.86 -20.69
N SER A 108 23.87 -13.95 -19.56
CA SER A 108 23.84 -15.10 -18.66
C SER A 108 22.71 -15.05 -17.62
N PHE A 109 21.49 -14.70 -18.03
CA PHE A 109 20.33 -14.78 -17.13
C PHE A 109 19.63 -16.14 -17.27
N PRO A 110 19.13 -16.72 -16.17
CA PRO A 110 18.21 -17.84 -16.24
C PRO A 110 16.98 -17.47 -17.09
N SER A 111 16.30 -18.47 -17.66
CA SER A 111 15.06 -18.25 -18.41
C SER A 111 14.00 -17.53 -17.56
N THR A 112 13.06 -16.85 -18.20
CA THR A 112 11.98 -16.13 -17.47
C THR A 112 11.22 -17.04 -16.50
N PHE A 113 10.97 -18.29 -16.89
CA PHE A 113 10.33 -19.27 -16.02
C PHE A 113 11.19 -19.60 -14.80
N HIS A 114 12.49 -19.86 -14.99
CA HIS A 114 13.41 -20.14 -13.88
C HIS A 114 13.51 -18.93 -12.94
N ARG A 115 13.61 -17.70 -13.47
CA ARG A 115 13.61 -16.49 -12.64
C ARG A 115 12.33 -16.36 -11.80
N ALA A 116 11.16 -16.69 -12.37
CA ALA A 116 9.91 -16.70 -11.63
C ALA A 116 9.92 -17.73 -10.48
N GLN A 117 10.48 -18.92 -10.70
CA GLN A 117 10.66 -19.92 -9.64
C GLN A 117 11.62 -19.45 -8.54
N ILE A 118 12.70 -18.76 -8.90
CA ILE A 118 13.64 -18.18 -7.92
C ILE A 118 12.94 -17.11 -7.08
N VAL A 119 12.23 -16.16 -7.71
CA VAL A 119 11.51 -15.09 -6.99
C VAL A 119 10.43 -15.67 -6.08
N ALA A 120 9.67 -16.65 -6.55
CA ALA A 120 8.63 -17.31 -5.76
C ALA A 120 9.19 -18.08 -4.55
N SER A 121 10.40 -18.66 -4.66
CA SER A 121 11.07 -19.34 -3.55
C SER A 121 11.79 -18.39 -2.58
N HIS A 122 12.00 -17.12 -2.96
CA HIS A 122 12.71 -16.12 -2.16
C HIS A 122 11.89 -14.82 -1.96
N PRO A 123 10.71 -14.88 -1.28
CA PRO A 123 9.82 -13.73 -1.13
C PRO A 123 10.47 -12.54 -0.38
N VAL A 124 11.39 -12.81 0.54
CA VAL A 124 12.16 -11.75 1.24
C VAL A 124 13.06 -10.99 0.27
N SER A 125 13.62 -11.66 -0.73
CA SER A 125 14.49 -11.04 -1.73
C SER A 125 13.71 -10.09 -2.64
N ALA A 126 12.49 -10.48 -3.04
CA ALA A 126 11.56 -9.61 -3.74
C ALA A 126 11.20 -8.36 -2.91
N ALA A 127 10.91 -8.53 -1.62
CA ALA A 127 10.62 -7.42 -0.71
C ALA A 127 11.82 -6.48 -0.51
N LYS A 128 13.04 -7.01 -0.39
CA LYS A 128 14.28 -6.22 -0.30
C LYS A 128 14.52 -5.40 -1.56
N PHE A 129 14.37 -6.02 -2.73
CA PHE A 129 14.45 -5.34 -4.01
C PHE A 129 13.43 -4.20 -4.11
N PHE A 130 12.16 -4.49 -3.80
CA PHE A 130 11.10 -3.49 -3.80
C PHE A 130 11.44 -2.32 -2.88
N ASN A 131 11.81 -2.59 -1.63
CA ASN A 131 12.15 -1.55 -0.67
C ASN A 131 13.34 -0.70 -1.15
N LEU A 132 14.42 -1.32 -1.62
CA LEU A 132 15.60 -0.61 -2.13
C LEU A 132 15.22 0.31 -3.31
N LEU A 133 14.45 -0.21 -4.28
CA LEU A 133 14.06 0.56 -5.45
C LEU A 133 13.14 1.72 -5.09
N ILE A 134 12.12 1.48 -4.27
CA ILE A 134 11.17 2.51 -3.85
C ILE A 134 11.87 3.59 -3.01
N THR A 135 12.70 3.22 -2.03
CA THR A 135 13.44 4.21 -1.24
C THR A 135 14.30 5.09 -2.15
N ASN A 136 15.03 4.51 -3.11
CA ASN A 136 15.83 5.30 -4.05
C ASN A 136 14.97 6.20 -4.94
N ILE A 137 13.83 5.73 -5.44
CA ILE A 137 12.91 6.57 -6.22
C ILE A 137 12.38 7.74 -5.37
N LEU A 138 12.03 7.50 -4.11
CA LEU A 138 11.55 8.56 -3.21
C LEU A 138 12.65 9.59 -2.91
N GLU A 139 13.89 9.15 -2.66
CA GLU A 139 14.99 10.08 -2.40
C GLU A 139 15.44 10.84 -3.65
N THR A 140 15.52 10.17 -4.80
CA THR A 140 16.08 10.78 -6.02
C THR A 140 15.05 11.49 -6.87
N LEU A 141 13.93 10.84 -7.19
CA LEU A 141 12.94 11.41 -8.11
C LEU A 141 11.96 12.35 -7.40
N VAL A 142 11.50 11.97 -6.20
CA VAL A 142 10.50 12.75 -5.46
C VAL A 142 11.18 13.85 -4.65
N LYS A 143 12.05 13.50 -3.70
CA LYS A 143 12.74 14.48 -2.85
C LYS A 143 13.85 15.22 -3.58
N GLY A 144 14.53 14.57 -4.51
CA GLY A 144 15.55 15.20 -5.36
C GLY A 144 14.99 16.13 -6.43
N GLY A 145 13.66 16.28 -6.55
CA GLY A 145 13.04 17.34 -7.34
C GLY A 145 12.97 17.10 -8.85
N VAL A 146 13.18 15.86 -9.32
CA VAL A 146 13.08 15.51 -10.74
C VAL A 146 11.66 15.76 -11.28
N LEU A 147 10.65 15.57 -10.45
CA LEU A 147 9.25 15.87 -10.78
C LEU A 147 8.85 17.32 -10.50
N GLY A 148 9.82 18.19 -10.21
CA GLY A 148 9.62 19.53 -9.68
C GLY A 148 9.59 19.57 -8.15
N PRO A 149 9.47 20.76 -7.53
CA PRO A 149 9.44 20.88 -6.08
C PRO A 149 8.19 20.21 -5.50
N ILE A 150 8.37 19.39 -4.46
CA ILE A 150 7.29 18.62 -3.82
C ILE A 150 6.96 19.21 -2.45
N LYS A 151 5.71 19.61 -2.23
CA LYS A 151 5.19 20.05 -0.92
C LYS A 151 4.91 18.88 0.02
N ALA A 152 4.30 17.83 -0.51
CA ALA A 152 3.91 16.65 0.24
C ALA A 152 3.82 15.42 -0.67
N HIS A 153 3.95 14.23 -0.09
CA HIS A 153 3.68 12.97 -0.76
C HIS A 153 3.04 11.98 0.22
N TYR A 154 2.23 11.07 -0.31
CA TYR A 154 1.60 10.01 0.47
C TYR A 154 1.53 8.72 -0.34
N GLY A 155 2.08 7.63 0.19
CA GLY A 155 2.22 6.37 -0.53
C GLY A 155 1.68 5.18 0.24
N THR A 156 1.09 4.21 -0.48
CA THR A 156 0.58 2.96 0.06
C THR A 156 1.10 1.78 -0.75
N VAL A 157 1.64 0.77 -0.07
CA VAL A 157 2.15 -0.46 -0.69
C VAL A 157 1.06 -1.51 -0.71
N GLU A 158 0.84 -2.13 -1.86
CA GLU A 158 -0.12 -3.20 -2.04
C GLU A 158 0.51 -4.38 -2.81
N THR A 159 0.01 -5.59 -2.57
CA THR A 159 0.32 -6.75 -3.40
C THR A 159 -0.54 -6.72 -4.65
N GLN A 160 0.06 -6.85 -5.84
CA GLN A 160 -0.71 -7.01 -7.07
C GLN A 160 -1.02 -8.50 -7.36
N GLY A 161 -1.81 -8.78 -8.40
CA GLY A 161 -2.34 -10.12 -8.70
C GLY A 161 -1.29 -11.23 -8.86
N ARG A 162 -0.05 -10.90 -9.28
CA ARG A 162 1.10 -11.84 -9.29
C ARG A 162 1.93 -11.90 -7.99
N GLY A 163 1.41 -11.41 -6.86
CA GLY A 163 2.06 -11.47 -5.54
C GLY A 163 3.15 -10.41 -5.29
N ALA A 164 3.75 -9.84 -6.34
CA ALA A 164 4.73 -8.75 -6.21
C ALA A 164 4.13 -7.48 -5.55
N LEU A 165 4.98 -6.68 -4.92
CA LEU A 165 4.62 -5.40 -4.33
C LEU A 165 4.61 -4.27 -5.37
N HIS A 166 3.68 -3.33 -5.23
CA HIS A 166 3.66 -2.08 -5.97
C HIS A 166 3.29 -0.92 -5.04
N LEU A 167 3.71 0.29 -5.40
CA LEU A 167 3.42 1.51 -4.65
C LEU A 167 2.39 2.34 -5.43
N HIS A 168 1.28 2.67 -4.79
CA HIS A 168 0.45 3.81 -5.18
C HIS A 168 0.92 5.04 -4.42
N ILE A 169 1.18 6.15 -5.13
CA ILE A 169 1.65 7.40 -4.51
C ILE A 169 0.91 8.61 -5.07
N LEU A 170 0.54 9.50 -4.15
CA LEU A 170 0.03 10.85 -4.43
C LEU A 170 1.13 11.85 -4.15
N LEU A 171 1.35 12.79 -5.07
CA LEU A 171 2.32 13.88 -4.94
C LEU A 171 1.62 15.23 -5.06
N TRP A 172 1.98 16.15 -4.17
CA TRP A 172 1.59 17.55 -4.21
C TRP A 172 2.78 18.37 -4.68
N LEU A 173 2.73 18.88 -5.91
CA LEU A 173 3.75 19.79 -6.43
C LEU A 173 3.62 21.16 -5.76
N ASP A 174 4.73 21.87 -5.61
CA ASP A 174 4.74 23.25 -5.14
C ASP A 174 4.32 24.22 -6.25
N HIS A 175 3.01 24.31 -6.49
CA HIS A 175 2.42 25.32 -7.36
C HIS A 175 1.13 25.89 -6.79
N ASN A 176 0.67 26.99 -7.38
CA ASN A 176 -0.61 27.64 -7.04
C ASN A 176 -1.67 27.47 -8.15
N MET A 177 -1.41 26.63 -9.15
CA MET A 177 -2.35 26.34 -10.23
C MET A 177 -3.52 25.49 -9.74
N THR A 178 -4.72 25.84 -10.16
CA THR A 178 -5.91 24.99 -10.06
C THR A 178 -5.83 23.83 -11.06
N PRO A 179 -6.59 22.74 -10.87
CA PRO A 179 -6.63 21.63 -11.83
C PRO A 179 -6.98 22.08 -13.26
N SER A 180 -7.87 23.07 -13.41
CA SER A 180 -8.23 23.63 -14.72
C SER A 180 -7.07 24.39 -15.36
N GLN A 181 -6.33 25.19 -14.58
CA GLN A 181 -5.14 25.90 -15.07
C GLN A 181 -4.03 24.91 -15.46
N LEU A 182 -3.79 23.89 -14.64
CA LEU A 182 -2.79 22.86 -14.94
C LEU A 182 -3.16 22.12 -16.24
N LYS A 183 -4.43 21.76 -16.42
CA LYS A 183 -4.94 21.11 -17.63
C LYS A 183 -4.78 21.98 -18.89
N GLU A 184 -4.96 23.29 -18.77
CA GLU A 184 -4.78 24.22 -19.89
C GLU A 184 -3.31 24.44 -20.20
N ASN A 185 -2.49 24.70 -19.19
CA ASN A 185 -1.06 24.97 -19.32
C ASN A 185 -0.30 23.78 -19.92
N ILE A 186 -0.69 22.53 -19.60
CA ILE A 186 -0.10 21.32 -20.21
C ILE A 186 -0.28 21.28 -21.73
N LYS A 187 -1.15 22.09 -22.33
CA LYS A 187 -1.26 22.19 -23.80
C LYS A 187 -0.20 23.09 -24.41
N ASP A 188 0.33 24.05 -23.66
CA ASP A 188 1.38 24.98 -24.11
C ASP A 188 2.75 24.28 -24.13
N PRO A 189 3.45 24.23 -25.27
CA PRO A 189 4.81 23.69 -25.34
C PRO A 189 5.78 24.38 -24.38
N LYS A 190 5.66 25.70 -24.16
CA LYS A 190 6.56 26.46 -23.27
C LYS A 190 6.42 26.09 -21.81
N PHE A 191 5.28 25.53 -21.42
CA PHE A 191 5.05 25.09 -20.05
C PHE A 191 5.66 23.70 -19.79
N LYS A 192 6.03 22.96 -20.84
CA LYS A 192 6.67 21.63 -20.76
C LYS A 192 8.20 21.69 -20.76
N GLU A 193 8.75 22.82 -21.18
CA GLU A 193 10.20 23.13 -21.17
C GLU A 193 10.63 23.62 -19.79
#